data_AF-A0A257JI90-F1
#
_entry.id   AF-A0A257JI90-F1
#
_cell.length_a   1.000
_cell.length_b   1.000
_cell.length_c   1.000
_cell.angle_alpha   90.00
_cell.angle_beta   90.00
_cell.angle_gamma   90.00
#
_symmetry.space_group_name_H-M   'P 1'
#
loop_
_entity.id
_entity.type
_entity.pdbx_description
1 polymer ?
#
loop_
_entity_poly.entity_id
_entity_poly.type
_entity_poly.pdbx_seq_one_letter_code
_entity_poly.pdbx_strand_id
1 'polypeptide(L)'
;MLDSQSAAFAARVWDVASQLGNNAPKIADDIMEAAFPLTCSQARAEGAMRMLRTGIISEVKRILRNRRDSERQTDFADRCDAFAPLVSDLRSKSYFVESAEEYVVVPDLIAEPDLLDDARRFMRRKGLECLAEANRLDALYTAVTGNGGDAALIGEVLA
;
A
#
# COMPACT_ATOMS: atom_id res chain seq x y z
N MET A 1 14.37 16.25 13.16
CA MET A 1 15.43 15.39 13.76
C MET A 1 15.31 13.93 13.34
N LEU A 2 14.13 13.44 12.91
CA LEU A 2 13.95 12.10 12.33
C LEU A 2 14.49 12.00 10.88
N ASP A 3 14.31 13.05 10.07
CA ASP A 3 14.75 13.05 8.65
C ASP A 3 16.26 12.86 8.46
N SER A 4 17.08 13.32 9.40
CA SER A 4 18.55 13.21 9.31
C SER A 4 19.05 11.80 9.56
N GLN A 5 18.38 11.03 10.44
CA GLN A 5 18.77 9.65 10.72
C GLN A 5 18.33 8.70 9.61
N SER A 6 17.13 8.91 9.05
CA SER A 6 16.66 8.15 7.88
C SER A 6 17.51 8.40 6.64
N ALA A 7 17.94 9.66 6.41
CA ALA A 7 18.88 10.00 5.34
C ALA A 7 20.26 9.34 5.54
N ALA A 8 20.77 9.33 6.78
CA ALA A 8 22.04 8.67 7.10
C ALA A 8 21.98 7.15 6.92
N PHE A 9 20.83 6.52 7.24
CA PHE A 9 20.62 5.10 6.97
C PHE A 9 20.61 4.82 5.46
N ALA A 10 19.88 5.63 4.68
CA ALA A 10 19.85 5.49 3.23
C ALA A 10 21.22 5.65 2.57
N ALA A 11 22.03 6.63 3.02
CA ALA A 11 23.40 6.80 2.54
C ALA A 11 24.25 5.54 2.80
N ARG A 12 24.19 4.98 4.01
CA ARG A 12 24.92 3.75 4.36
C ARG A 12 24.47 2.54 3.54
N VAL A 13 23.17 2.39 3.28
CA VAL A 13 22.66 1.35 2.39
C VAL A 13 23.33 1.43 1.02
N TRP A 14 23.51 2.65 0.50
CA TRP A 14 24.18 2.84 -0.80
C TRP A 14 25.67 2.57 -0.77
N ASP A 15 26.36 3.02 0.29
CA ASP A 15 27.78 2.75 0.47
C ASP A 15 28.06 1.24 0.48
N VAL A 16 27.28 0.48 1.27
CA VAL A 16 27.43 -0.99 1.36
C VAL A 16 27.01 -1.67 0.05
N ALA A 17 25.92 -1.22 -0.59
CA ALA A 17 25.47 -1.76 -1.87
C ALA A 17 26.49 -1.55 -2.99
N SER A 18 27.27 -0.46 -2.95
CA SER A 18 28.34 -0.20 -3.94
C SER A 18 29.47 -1.24 -3.86
N GLN A 19 29.68 -1.85 -2.69
CA GLN A 19 30.75 -2.82 -2.44
C GLN A 19 30.27 -4.27 -2.61
N LEU A 20 29.04 -4.57 -2.19
CA LEU A 20 28.50 -5.93 -2.11
C LEU A 20 27.48 -6.27 -3.22
N GLY A 21 27.08 -5.29 -4.03
CA GLY A 21 25.95 -5.39 -4.94
C GLY A 21 24.60 -5.34 -4.22
N ASN A 22 23.49 -5.43 -4.96
CA ASN A 22 22.13 -5.25 -4.44
C ASN A 22 21.57 -6.49 -3.70
N ASN A 23 22.33 -7.04 -2.75
CA ASN A 23 21.88 -8.15 -1.91
C ASN A 23 21.34 -7.63 -0.58
N ALA A 24 20.03 -7.38 -0.52
CA ALA A 24 19.38 -6.75 0.64
C ALA A 24 19.61 -7.48 1.98
N PRO A 25 19.51 -8.83 2.08
CA PRO A 25 19.90 -9.55 3.29
C PRO A 25 21.33 -9.27 3.75
N LYS A 26 22.29 -9.32 2.84
CA LYS A 26 23.71 -9.12 3.17
C LYS A 26 24.01 -7.69 3.59
N ILE A 27 23.40 -6.71 2.92
CA ILE A 27 23.49 -5.29 3.27
C ILE A 27 22.87 -5.03 4.65
N ALA A 28 21.71 -5.64 4.93
CA ALA A 28 21.06 -5.51 6.23
C ALA A 28 21.94 -6.08 7.35
N ASP A 29 22.52 -7.26 7.16
CA ASP A 29 23.41 -7.89 8.14
C ASP A 29 24.65 -7.01 8.43
N ASP A 30 25.27 -6.46 7.38
CA ASP A 30 26.43 -5.56 7.50
C ASP A 30 26.10 -4.26 8.27
N ILE A 31 24.98 -3.63 7.94
CA ILE A 31 24.51 -2.40 8.61
C ILE A 31 24.10 -2.69 10.06
N MET A 32 23.46 -3.82 10.33
CA MET A 32 23.05 -4.21 11.68
C MET A 32 24.25 -4.35 12.61
N GLU A 33 25.35 -4.93 12.14
CA GLU A 33 26.57 -5.09 12.94
C GLU A 33 27.33 -3.78 13.10
N ALA A 34 27.44 -2.97 12.03
CA ALA A 34 28.26 -1.76 12.05
C ALA A 34 27.55 -0.53 12.64
N ALA A 35 26.25 -0.34 12.35
CA ALA A 35 25.51 0.88 12.70
C ALA A 35 24.63 0.73 13.95
N PHE A 36 24.16 -0.48 14.25
CA PHE A 36 23.22 -0.72 15.36
C PHE A 36 23.69 -1.80 16.35
N PRO A 37 24.96 -1.79 16.81
CA PRO A 37 25.50 -2.87 17.64
C PRO A 37 24.73 -3.03 18.97
N LEU A 38 24.32 -1.92 19.58
CA LEU A 38 23.55 -1.92 20.83
C LEU A 38 22.13 -2.47 20.61
N THR A 39 21.43 -2.02 19.56
CA THR A 39 20.09 -2.50 19.22
C THR A 39 20.09 -4.00 18.92
N CYS A 40 21.09 -4.48 18.17
CA CYS A 40 21.26 -5.89 17.88
C CYS A 40 21.59 -6.72 19.12
N SER A 41 22.32 -6.16 20.08
CA SER A 41 22.57 -6.82 21.37
C SER A 41 21.27 -6.98 22.16
N GLN A 42 20.49 -5.90 22.31
CA GLN A 42 19.21 -5.93 23.03
C GLN A 42 18.19 -6.84 22.34
N ALA A 43 18.05 -6.76 21.01
CA ALA A 43 17.15 -7.62 20.26
C ALA A 43 17.53 -9.11 20.35
N ARG A 44 18.81 -9.46 20.56
CA ARG A 44 19.20 -10.84 20.86
C ARG A 44 18.81 -11.24 22.28
N ALA A 45 19.04 -10.37 23.27
CA ALA A 45 18.66 -10.62 24.65
C ALA A 45 17.14 -10.81 24.82
N GLU A 46 16.35 -10.07 24.05
CA GLU A 46 14.89 -10.12 24.06
C GLU A 46 14.29 -11.16 23.08
N GLY A 47 15.12 -11.84 22.28
CA GLY A 47 14.66 -12.80 21.26
C GLY A 47 13.98 -12.17 20.02
N ALA A 48 14.01 -10.85 19.89
CA ALA A 48 13.41 -10.09 18.78
C ALA A 48 14.29 -9.97 17.52
N MET A 49 15.51 -10.54 17.54
CA MET A 49 16.50 -10.37 16.45
C MET A 49 15.97 -10.72 15.06
N ARG A 50 15.13 -11.76 14.94
CA ARG A 50 14.51 -12.14 13.66
C ARG A 50 13.58 -11.06 13.14
N MET A 51 12.78 -10.44 14.00
CA MET A 51 11.83 -9.39 13.62
C MET A 51 12.58 -8.12 13.21
N LEU A 52 13.58 -7.72 14.00
CA LEU A 52 14.44 -6.57 13.70
C LEU A 52 15.11 -6.74 12.32
N ARG A 53 15.73 -7.90 12.08
CA ARG A 53 16.37 -8.21 10.80
C ARG A 53 15.39 -8.15 9.64
N THR A 54 14.17 -8.67 9.82
CA THR A 54 13.14 -8.66 8.77
C THR A 54 12.75 -7.23 8.41
N GLY A 55 12.51 -6.36 9.41
CA GLY A 55 12.18 -4.95 9.17
C GLY A 55 13.30 -4.20 8.44
N ILE A 56 14.56 -4.41 8.84
CA ILE A 56 15.72 -3.78 8.20
C ILE A 56 15.87 -4.26 6.75
N ILE A 57 15.67 -5.56 6.48
CA ILE A 57 15.71 -6.08 5.10
C ILE A 57 14.63 -5.44 4.24
N SER A 58 13.41 -5.28 4.75
CA SER A 58 12.32 -4.61 4.01
C SER A 58 12.68 -3.17 3.67
N GLU A 59 13.25 -2.42 4.63
CA GLU A 59 13.66 -1.04 4.43
C GLU A 59 14.84 -0.91 3.43
N VAL A 60 15.82 -1.81 3.53
CA VAL A 60 16.93 -1.90 2.55
C VAL A 60 16.37 -2.16 1.15
N LYS A 61 15.41 -3.09 0.99
CA LYS A 61 14.78 -3.36 -0.31
C LYS A 61 14.06 -2.11 -0.86
N ARG A 62 13.35 -1.38 0.00
CA ARG A 62 12.68 -0.12 -0.37
C ARG A 62 13.67 0.90 -0.91
N ILE A 63 14.78 1.13 -0.19
CA ILE A 63 15.84 2.06 -0.61
C ILE A 63 16.47 1.58 -1.92
N LEU A 64 16.82 0.29 -2.02
CA LEU A 64 17.47 -0.27 -3.21
C LEU A 64 16.61 -0.14 -4.48
N ARG A 65 15.28 -0.26 -4.34
CA ARG A 65 14.31 -0.08 -5.42
C ARG A 65 14.37 1.34 -5.97
N ASN A 66 14.43 2.34 -5.09
CA ASN A 66 14.40 3.75 -5.45
C ASN A 66 15.61 4.22 -6.30
N ARG A 67 16.73 3.49 -6.37
CA ARG A 67 17.86 3.82 -7.28
C ARG A 67 17.63 3.45 -8.73
N ARG A 68 16.86 2.40 -9.00
CA ARG A 68 16.50 2.08 -10.40
C ARG A 68 15.61 3.17 -11.00
N ASP A 69 14.91 3.91 -10.15
CA ASP A 69 14.21 5.12 -10.55
C ASP A 69 15.18 6.29 -10.74
N SER A 70 16.22 6.45 -9.90
CA SER A 70 17.17 7.58 -10.02
C SER A 70 18.02 7.59 -11.30
N GLU A 71 18.30 6.44 -11.92
CA GLU A 71 19.05 6.38 -13.19
C GLU A 71 18.17 6.69 -14.43
N ARG A 72 16.84 6.84 -14.27
CA ARG A 72 15.90 7.21 -15.33
C ARG A 72 15.09 8.48 -15.05
N GLN A 73 15.48 9.29 -14.06
CA GLN A 73 14.58 10.30 -13.52
C GLN A 73 15.20 11.70 -13.51
N THR A 74 15.03 12.38 -14.64
CA THR A 74 14.95 13.84 -14.71
C THR A 74 13.65 14.28 -14.06
N ASP A 75 13.76 14.73 -12.80
CA ASP A 75 12.76 15.48 -12.04
C ASP A 75 11.49 14.72 -11.57
N PHE A 76 11.15 14.87 -10.28
CA PHE A 76 9.97 14.28 -9.63
C PHE A 76 8.73 15.19 -9.72
N ALA A 77 8.89 16.45 -10.14
CA ALA A 77 7.76 17.35 -10.40
C ALA A 77 6.94 16.95 -11.64
N ASP A 78 7.56 16.33 -12.65
CA ASP A 78 6.92 15.99 -13.93
C ASP A 78 6.02 14.74 -13.88
N ARG A 79 6.16 13.89 -12.85
CA ARG A 79 5.41 12.61 -12.77
C ARG A 79 4.05 12.72 -12.09
N CYS A 80 3.74 13.84 -11.43
CA CYS A 80 2.46 14.04 -10.77
C CYS A 80 1.43 14.73 -11.69
N ASP A 81 1.85 15.69 -12.51
CA ASP A 81 0.94 16.48 -13.35
C ASP A 81 0.20 15.64 -14.40
N ALA A 82 0.88 14.66 -15.00
CA ALA A 82 0.26 13.77 -15.99
C ALA A 82 -0.90 12.93 -15.42
N PHE A 83 -0.84 12.60 -14.12
CA PHE A 83 -1.88 11.85 -13.43
C PHE A 83 -2.77 12.73 -12.55
N ALA A 84 -2.48 14.03 -12.42
CA ALA A 84 -3.26 14.98 -11.65
C ALA A 84 -4.77 14.90 -11.92
N PRO A 85 -5.27 14.83 -13.18
CA PRO A 85 -6.70 14.72 -13.42
C PRO A 85 -7.30 13.39 -12.94
N LEU A 86 -6.52 12.30 -12.90
CA LEU A 86 -6.99 11.00 -12.41
C LEU A 86 -6.95 10.93 -10.88
N VAL A 87 -5.92 11.54 -10.28
CA VAL A 87 -5.72 11.56 -8.83
C VAL A 87 -6.67 12.56 -8.15
N SER A 88 -7.04 13.66 -8.81
CA SER A 88 -7.99 14.64 -8.27
C SER A 88 -9.37 14.04 -7.97
N ASP A 89 -9.77 13.05 -8.76
CA ASP A 89 -11.08 12.41 -8.66
C ASP A 89 -11.08 11.26 -7.63
N LEU A 90 -9.91 10.88 -7.11
CA LEU A 90 -9.80 9.88 -6.06
C LEU A 90 -10.33 10.44 -4.73
N ARG A 91 -11.18 9.65 -4.07
CA ARG A 91 -11.76 10.00 -2.76
C ARG A 91 -10.72 10.11 -1.64
N SER A 92 -9.57 9.43 -1.78
CA SER A 92 -8.56 9.34 -0.73
C SER A 92 -7.15 9.54 -1.29
N LYS A 93 -6.25 10.01 -0.43
CA LYS A 93 -4.81 10.15 -0.73
C LYS A 93 -4.01 8.87 -0.52
N SER A 94 -4.64 7.85 0.07
CA SER A 94 -4.06 6.53 0.30
C SER A 94 -5.13 5.44 0.21
N TYR A 95 -4.69 4.23 -0.12
CA TYR A 95 -5.54 3.06 -0.28
C TYR A 95 -4.91 1.85 0.39
N PHE A 96 -5.76 0.97 0.93
CA PHE A 96 -5.32 -0.27 1.55
C PHE A 96 -4.84 -1.27 0.51
N VAL A 97 -3.69 -1.88 0.76
CA VAL A 97 -3.05 -2.91 -0.06
C VAL A 97 -3.03 -4.19 0.77
N GLU A 98 -3.69 -5.24 0.30
CA GLU A 98 -3.83 -6.49 1.04
C GLU A 98 -2.51 -7.24 1.17
N SER A 99 -1.68 -7.26 0.12
CA SER A 99 -0.40 -7.95 0.16
C SER A 99 0.60 -7.33 1.13
N ALA A 100 0.43 -6.05 1.45
CA ALA A 100 1.28 -5.29 2.36
C ALA A 100 0.63 -5.10 3.75
N GLU A 101 -0.64 -5.48 3.89
CA GLU A 101 -1.46 -5.29 5.10
C GLU A 101 -1.48 -3.83 5.62
N GLU A 102 -1.35 -2.85 4.73
CA GLU A 102 -1.21 -1.44 5.11
C GLU A 102 -1.86 -0.46 4.10
N TYR A 103 -1.97 0.80 4.51
CA TYR A 103 -2.40 1.89 3.62
C TYR A 103 -1.19 2.52 2.95
N VAL A 104 -1.18 2.50 1.62
CA VAL A 104 -0.11 3.07 0.79
C VAL A 104 -0.62 4.34 0.12
N VAL A 105 0.19 5.39 0.10
CA VAL A 105 -0.17 6.68 -0.49
C VAL A 105 -0.17 6.60 -2.02
N VAL A 106 -1.04 7.39 -2.67
CA VAL A 106 -1.21 7.38 -4.13
C VAL A 106 0.11 7.54 -4.91
N PRO A 107 1.07 8.42 -4.51
CA PRO A 107 2.36 8.50 -5.18
C PRO A 107 3.14 7.17 -5.20
N ASP A 108 3.15 6.44 -4.08
CA ASP A 108 3.85 5.17 -3.96
C ASP A 108 3.12 4.06 -4.77
N LEU A 109 1.78 4.10 -4.81
CA LEU A 109 1.00 3.21 -5.67
C LEU A 109 1.27 3.45 -7.16
N ILE A 110 1.41 4.71 -7.59
CA ILE A 110 1.76 5.04 -8.98
C ILE A 110 3.16 4.52 -9.33
N ALA A 111 4.10 4.56 -8.38
CA ALA A 111 5.45 4.04 -8.56
C ALA A 111 5.50 2.50 -8.57
N GLU A 112 4.54 1.83 -7.90
CA GLU A 112 4.49 0.38 -7.75
C GLU A 112 3.18 -0.22 -8.33
N PRO A 113 3.15 -0.55 -9.65
CA PRO A 113 1.94 -1.03 -10.32
C PRO A 113 1.31 -2.28 -9.70
N ASP A 114 2.11 -3.16 -9.11
CA ASP A 114 1.61 -4.37 -8.43
C ASP A 114 0.80 -4.00 -7.17
N LEU A 115 1.26 -3.02 -6.40
CA LEU A 115 0.52 -2.52 -5.22
C LEU A 115 -0.75 -1.77 -5.65
N LEU A 116 -0.68 -1.00 -6.73
CA LEU A 116 -1.86 -0.33 -7.29
C LEU A 116 -2.90 -1.32 -7.81
N ASP A 117 -2.48 -2.40 -8.48
CA ASP A 117 -3.40 -3.44 -8.93
C ASP A 117 -4.07 -4.15 -7.74
N ASP A 118 -3.32 -4.43 -6.68
CA ASP A 118 -3.86 -5.02 -5.46
C ASP A 118 -4.87 -4.08 -4.78
N ALA A 119 -4.51 -2.81 -4.55
CA ALA A 119 -5.43 -1.79 -4.02
C ALA A 119 -6.70 -1.64 -4.87
N ARG A 120 -6.57 -1.67 -6.21
CA ARG A 120 -7.69 -1.61 -7.16
C ARG A 120 -8.62 -2.81 -7.04
N ARG A 121 -8.06 -4.02 -6.93
CA ARG A 121 -8.85 -5.26 -6.75
C ARG A 121 -9.57 -5.26 -5.41
N PHE A 122 -8.88 -4.87 -4.34
CA PHE A 122 -9.47 -4.75 -3.01
C PHE A 122 -10.65 -3.76 -3.02
N MET A 123 -10.45 -2.55 -3.55
CA MET A 123 -11.50 -1.53 -3.62
C MET A 123 -12.71 -2.01 -4.42
N ARG A 124 -12.49 -2.69 -5.55
CA ARG A 124 -13.58 -3.26 -6.36
C ARG A 124 -14.38 -4.30 -5.56
N ARG A 125 -13.70 -5.20 -4.84
CA ARG A 125 -14.34 -6.22 -4.01
C ARG A 125 -15.19 -5.58 -2.91
N LYS A 126 -14.63 -4.59 -2.20
CA LYS A 126 -15.35 -3.83 -1.17
C LYS A 126 -16.58 -3.11 -1.72
N GLY A 127 -16.47 -2.51 -2.91
CA GLY A 127 -17.61 -1.90 -3.59
C GLY A 127 -18.73 -2.90 -3.88
N LEU A 128 -18.40 -4.10 -4.38
CA LEU A 128 -19.38 -5.15 -4.63
C LEU A 128 -20.04 -5.66 -3.36
N GLU A 129 -19.26 -5.85 -2.28
CA GLU A 129 -19.79 -6.21 -0.96
C GLU A 129 -20.78 -5.16 -0.44
N CYS A 130 -20.44 -3.87 -0.54
CA CYS A 130 -21.32 -2.78 -0.13
C CYS A 130 -22.60 -2.70 -0.98
N LEU A 131 -22.51 -2.89 -2.30
CA LEU A 131 -23.70 -2.90 -3.17
C LEU A 131 -24.62 -4.10 -2.85
N ALA A 132 -24.04 -5.27 -2.61
CA ALA A 132 -24.82 -6.44 -2.20
C ALA A 132 -25.53 -6.20 -0.86
N GLU A 133 -24.88 -5.53 0.09
CA GLU A 133 -25.50 -5.14 1.35
C GLU A 133 -26.63 -4.13 1.16
N ALA A 134 -26.42 -3.09 0.34
CA ALA A 134 -27.46 -2.11 0.02
C ALA A 134 -28.72 -2.78 -0.56
N ASN A 135 -28.55 -3.71 -1.51
CA ASN A 135 -29.67 -4.45 -2.09
C ASN A 135 -30.45 -5.28 -1.03
N ARG A 136 -29.75 -5.83 -0.02
CA ARG A 136 -30.39 -6.53 1.10
C ARG A 136 -31.21 -5.58 1.97
N LEU A 137 -30.71 -4.37 2.19
CA LEU A 137 -31.44 -3.32 2.91
C LEU A 137 -32.67 -2.84 2.13
N ASP A 138 -32.58 -2.70 0.80
CA ASP A 138 -33.72 -2.35 -0.05
C ASP A 138 -34.83 -3.43 -0.01
N ALA A 139 -34.43 -4.71 -0.06
CA ALA A 139 -35.35 -5.82 0.08
C ALA A 139 -36.04 -5.83 1.46
N LEU A 140 -35.28 -5.58 2.53
CA LEU A 140 -35.82 -5.46 3.89
C LEU A 140 -36.80 -4.29 3.99
N TYR A 141 -36.45 -3.13 3.45
CA TYR A 141 -37.32 -1.96 3.43
C TYR A 141 -38.64 -2.25 2.70
N THR A 142 -38.58 -2.92 1.54
CA THR A 142 -39.77 -3.32 0.78
C THR A 142 -40.67 -4.28 1.56
N ALA A 143 -40.06 -5.26 2.25
CA ALA A 143 -40.80 -6.20 3.09
C ALA A 143 -41.48 -5.52 4.29
N VAL A 144 -40.82 -4.54 4.91
CA VAL A 144 -41.33 -3.79 6.06
C VAL A 144 -42.43 -2.80 5.67
N THR A 145 -42.29 -2.14 4.52
CA THR A 145 -43.24 -1.10 4.08
C THR A 145 -44.46 -1.64 3.34
N GLY A 146 -44.49 -2.93 3.02
CA GLY A 146 -45.63 -3.56 2.34
C GLY A 146 -45.72 -3.25 0.84
N ASN A 147 -44.72 -2.58 0.25
CA ASN A 147 -44.67 -2.29 -1.21
C ASN A 147 -44.39 -3.54 -2.08
N GLY A 148 -44.34 -4.74 -1.49
CA GLY A 148 -44.21 -6.01 -2.21
C GLY A 148 -45.51 -6.56 -2.81
N GLY A 149 -46.61 -5.81 -2.74
CA GLY A 149 -47.93 -6.25 -3.20
C GLY A 149 -48.69 -5.19 -3.98
N ASP A 150 -48.18 -4.76 -5.14
CA ASP A 150 -49.00 -4.03 -6.12
C ASP A 150 -48.46 -4.13 -7.57
N ALA A 151 -47.87 -5.27 -7.93
CA ALA A 151 -47.45 -5.58 -9.31
C ALA A 151 -48.41 -6.54 -10.05
N ALA A 152 -49.58 -6.86 -9.48
CA ALA A 152 -50.48 -7.89 -10.01
C ALA A 152 -51.93 -7.44 -10.33
N LEU A 153 -52.22 -6.13 -10.38
CA LEU A 153 -53.58 -5.63 -10.65
C LEU A 153 -53.70 -4.66 -11.85
N ILE A 154 -52.75 -4.71 -12.80
CA ILE A 154 -52.92 -4.07 -14.12
C ILE A 154 -53.16 -5.17 -15.15
N GLY A 155 -54.28 -5.87 -15.02
CA GLY A 155 -54.55 -7.04 -15.85
C GLY A 155 -56.01 -7.47 -15.85
N GLU A 156 -56.95 -6.56 -15.70
CA GLU A 156 -58.36 -6.75 -16.11
C GLU A 156 -59.12 -5.47 -15.79
N VAL A 157 -59.41 -4.66 -16.81
CA VAL A 157 -60.70 -4.00 -17.10
C VAL A 157 -60.41 -3.11 -18.30
N LEU A 158 -60.65 -3.64 -19.51
CA LEU A 158 -61.22 -2.94 -20.67
C LEU A 158 -61.53 -4.01 -21.74
N ALA A 159 -62.65 -4.69 -21.58
CA ALA A 159 -63.43 -5.34 -22.63
C ALA A 159 -64.91 -5.03 -22.39
#